data_AF-A0A803P540-F1
#
_entry.id   AF-A0A803P540-F1
#
_cell.length_a   1.000
_cell.length_b   1.000
_cell.length_c   1.000
_cell.angle_alpha   90.00
_cell.angle_beta   90.00
_cell.angle_gamma   90.00
#
_symmetry.space_group_name_H-M   'P 1'
#
loop_
_entity.id
_entity.type
_entity.pdbx_description
1 polymer ?
#
loop_
_entity_poly.entity_id
_entity_poly.type
_entity_poly.pdbx_seq_one_letter_code
_entity_poly.pdbx_strand_id
1 'polypeptide(L)'
;MEEHCFMACVMDANNHIFSIGFCIGESEYNASWLWFFQKLRSAFGTRENLVIISDRHMSIANAISTVYADAAHGLCAYHLLNNLKSALKFTGHDVLFDNCSRAYTKSDFEFYMRQMESIKLRIRQDGYEKWARAYSTRKR
;
A
#
# COMPACT_ATOMS: atom_id res chain seq x y z
N MET A 1 -9.44 -22.24 -11.47
CA MET A 1 -9.32 -20.78 -11.27
C MET A 1 -9.17 -20.57 -9.79
N GLU A 2 -8.18 -19.79 -9.36
CA GLU A 2 -7.98 -19.48 -7.94
C GLU A 2 -8.76 -18.19 -7.63
N GLU A 3 -9.78 -18.32 -6.79
CA GLU A 3 -10.59 -17.18 -6.35
C GLU A 3 -9.93 -16.55 -5.12
N HIS A 4 -9.88 -15.23 -5.10
CA HIS A 4 -9.31 -14.46 -4.00
C HIS A 4 -10.38 -13.62 -3.32
N CYS A 5 -10.27 -13.48 -2.00
CA CYS A 5 -11.07 -12.53 -1.24
C CYS A 5 -10.37 -11.18 -1.23
N PHE A 6 -11.03 -10.16 -1.75
CA PHE A 6 -10.63 -8.77 -1.64
C PHE A 6 -11.32 -8.16 -0.43
N MET A 7 -10.60 -7.37 0.35
CA MET A 7 -11.15 -6.67 1.51
C MET A 7 -10.75 -5.21 1.48
N ALA A 8 -11.71 -4.33 1.76
CA ALA A 8 -11.48 -2.93 2.02
C ALA A 8 -11.70 -2.68 3.51
N CYS A 9 -10.72 -2.03 4.14
CA CYS A 9 -10.80 -1.55 5.50
C CYS A 9 -10.51 -0.06 5.53
N VAL A 10 -11.02 0.62 6.56
CA VAL A 10 -10.68 2.02 6.84
C VAL A 10 -10.20 2.16 8.28
N MET A 11 -9.52 3.26 8.54
CA MET A 11 -9.04 3.63 9.87
C MET A 11 -9.84 4.82 10.39
N ASP A 12 -10.33 4.75 11.63
CA ASP A 12 -10.93 5.92 12.32
C ASP A 12 -9.85 6.86 12.89
N ALA A 13 -10.29 7.97 13.50
CA ALA A 13 -9.41 8.94 14.13
C ALA A 13 -8.66 8.39 15.38
N ASN A 14 -9.10 7.24 15.92
CA ASN A 14 -8.50 6.55 17.05
C ASN A 14 -7.54 5.43 16.61
N ASN A 15 -7.22 5.35 15.32
CA ASN A 15 -6.41 4.30 14.70
C ASN A 15 -7.03 2.90 14.76
N HIS A 16 -8.34 2.77 14.98
CA HIS A 16 -9.02 1.50 14.85
C HIS A 16 -9.30 1.19 13.38
N ILE A 17 -9.04 -0.06 12.99
CA ILE A 17 -9.31 -0.55 11.64
C ILE A 17 -10.63 -1.31 11.64
N PHE A 18 -11.52 -0.99 10.71
CA PHE A 18 -12.77 -1.73 10.49
C PHE A 18 -13.00 -2.01 9.01
N SER A 19 -13.56 -3.19 8.72
CA SER A 19 -13.88 -3.62 7.37
C SER A 19 -15.13 -2.90 6.85
N ILE A 20 -15.06 -2.40 5.61
CA ILE A 20 -16.16 -1.67 4.96
C ILE A 20 -16.73 -2.41 3.74
N GLY A 21 -16.05 -3.46 3.28
CA GLY A 21 -16.55 -4.30 2.21
C GLY A 21 -15.59 -5.42 1.87
N PHE A 22 -16.13 -6.47 1.25
CA PHE A 22 -15.35 -7.56 0.68
C PHE A 22 -15.99 -8.02 -0.63
N CYS A 23 -15.21 -8.68 -1.47
CA CYS A 23 -15.76 -9.46 -2.58
C CYS A 23 -14.86 -10.66 -2.89
N ILE A 24 -15.42 -11.63 -3.59
CA ILE A 24 -14.69 -12.80 -4.08
C ILE A 24 -14.54 -12.63 -5.58
N GLY A 25 -13.33 -12.80 -6.10
CA GLY A 25 -13.07 -12.77 -7.53
C GLY A 25 -11.61 -13.04 -7.84
N GLU A 26 -11.25 -12.93 -9.10
CA GLU A 26 -9.92 -13.34 -9.57
C GLU A 26 -8.91 -12.20 -9.39
N SER A 27 -7.86 -12.40 -8.60
CA SER A 27 -6.91 -11.34 -8.20
C SER A 27 -6.01 -10.84 -9.32
N GLU A 28 -5.75 -11.70 -10.31
CA GLU A 28 -4.84 -11.42 -11.43
C GLU A 28 -5.50 -10.55 -12.51
N TYR A 29 -6.83 -10.42 -12.51
CA TYR A 29 -7.55 -9.70 -13.56
C TYR A 29 -7.88 -8.26 -13.16
N ASN A 30 -7.57 -7.33 -14.06
CA ASN A 30 -7.93 -5.91 -13.93
C ASN A 30 -9.44 -5.70 -13.71
N ALA A 31 -10.28 -6.57 -14.29
CA ALA A 31 -11.74 -6.46 -14.21
C ALA A 31 -12.27 -6.64 -12.78
N SER A 32 -11.73 -7.57 -12.00
CA SER A 32 -12.15 -7.83 -10.61
C SER A 32 -11.88 -6.61 -9.73
N TRP A 33 -10.67 -6.05 -9.82
CA TRP A 33 -10.29 -4.85 -9.07
C TRP A 33 -11.12 -3.64 -9.49
N LEU A 34 -11.30 -3.43 -10.79
CA LEU A 34 -12.11 -2.34 -11.32
C LEU A 34 -13.54 -2.41 -10.78
N TRP A 35 -14.17 -3.58 -10.88
CA TRP A 35 -15.52 -3.79 -10.36
C TRP A 35 -15.60 -3.55 -8.85
N PHE A 36 -14.65 -4.09 -8.08
CA PHE A 36 -14.62 -3.92 -6.63
C PHE A 36 -14.54 -2.44 -6.24
N PHE A 37 -13.60 -1.69 -6.81
CA PHE A 37 -13.47 -0.26 -6.52
C PHE A 37 -14.68 0.54 -7.01
N GLN A 38 -15.32 0.18 -8.13
CA GLN A 38 -16.55 0.83 -8.58
C GLN A 38 -17.68 0.64 -7.57
N LYS A 39 -17.86 -0.57 -7.03
CA LYS A 39 -18.85 -0.84 -5.97
C LYS A 39 -18.51 -0.10 -4.69
N LEU A 40 -17.24 -0.09 -4.30
CA LEU A 40 -16.77 0.66 -3.14
C LEU A 40 -17.05 2.16 -3.27
N ARG A 41 -16.77 2.75 -4.44
CA ARG A 41 -17.03 4.17 -4.72
C ARG A 41 -18.53 4.47 -4.74
N SER A 42 -19.34 3.57 -5.27
CA SER A 42 -20.80 3.72 -5.26
C SER A 42 -21.38 3.72 -3.84
N ALA A 43 -20.82 2.92 -2.93
CA ALA A 43 -21.31 2.81 -1.55
C ALA A 43 -20.77 3.91 -0.63
N PHE A 44 -19.49 4.29 -0.76
CA PHE A 44 -18.81 5.19 0.18
C PHE A 44 -18.40 6.54 -0.41
N GLY A 45 -18.57 6.74 -1.72
CA GLY A 45 -18.20 7.97 -2.41
C GLY A 45 -16.68 8.22 -2.46
N THR A 46 -16.32 9.50 -2.52
CA THR A 46 -14.94 10.00 -2.41
C THR A 46 -14.91 11.16 -1.43
N ARG A 47 -13.72 11.54 -0.95
CA ARG A 47 -13.52 12.67 -0.04
C ARG A 47 -12.18 13.35 -0.31
N GLU A 48 -12.08 14.62 0.06
CA GLU A 48 -10.81 15.34 0.01
C GLU A 48 -9.74 14.60 0.82
N ASN A 49 -8.50 14.63 0.32
CA ASN A 49 -7.35 14.00 0.96
C ASN A 49 -7.46 12.47 1.16
N LEU A 50 -8.38 11.78 0.46
CA LEU A 50 -8.45 10.32 0.48
C LEU A 50 -7.10 9.71 0.09
N VAL A 51 -6.64 8.73 0.88
CA VAL A 51 -5.47 7.90 0.60
C VAL A 51 -5.94 6.45 0.56
N ILE A 52 -5.66 5.76 -0.54
CA ILE A 52 -5.90 4.32 -0.66
C ILE A 52 -4.54 3.63 -0.55
N ILE A 53 -4.42 2.69 0.38
CA ILE A 53 -3.20 1.91 0.60
C ILE A 53 -3.47 0.47 0.17
N SER A 54 -2.67 -0.06 -0.76
CA SER A 54 -2.86 -1.41 -1.30
C SER A 54 -1.53 -2.12 -1.58
N ASP A 55 -1.58 -3.36 -2.06
CA ASP A 55 -0.42 -4.01 -2.68
C ASP A 55 0.09 -3.19 -3.91
N ARG A 56 1.35 -3.43 -4.30
CA ARG A 56 2.05 -2.88 -5.48
C ARG A 56 1.60 -3.47 -6.82
N HIS A 57 0.69 -4.45 -6.84
CA HIS A 57 0.26 -5.07 -8.09
C HIS A 57 -0.36 -4.06 -9.08
N MET A 58 0.05 -4.13 -10.35
CA MET A 58 -0.30 -3.14 -11.37
C MET A 58 -1.81 -3.04 -11.63
N SER A 59 -2.53 -4.18 -11.57
CA SER A 59 -3.98 -4.22 -11.74
C SER A 59 -4.72 -3.37 -10.71
N ILE A 60 -4.23 -3.34 -9.47
CA ILE A 60 -4.78 -2.54 -8.38
C ILE A 60 -4.54 -1.06 -8.64
N ALA A 61 -3.30 -0.69 -8.97
CA ALA A 61 -2.93 0.70 -9.27
C ALA A 61 -3.76 1.26 -10.43
N ASN A 62 -3.97 0.47 -11.49
CA ASN A 62 -4.80 0.84 -12.64
C ASN A 62 -6.28 1.02 -12.27
N ALA A 63 -6.82 0.13 -11.44
CA ALA A 63 -8.20 0.25 -10.99
C ALA A 63 -8.41 1.47 -10.08
N ILE A 64 -7.47 1.75 -9.17
CA ILE A 64 -7.49 2.95 -8.34
C ILE A 64 -7.40 4.21 -9.19
N SER A 65 -6.46 4.30 -10.15
CA SER A 65 -6.34 5.50 -11.00
C SER A 65 -7.58 5.73 -11.87
N THR A 66 -8.26 4.66 -12.28
CA THR A 66 -9.51 4.73 -13.06
C THR A 66 -10.69 5.17 -12.19
N VAL A 67 -10.84 4.59 -10.99
CA VAL A 67 -12.04 4.79 -10.15
C VAL A 67 -11.88 5.92 -9.15
N TYR A 68 -10.68 6.22 -8.68
CA TYR A 68 -10.40 7.21 -7.64
C TYR A 68 -9.28 8.16 -8.08
N ALA A 69 -9.44 8.81 -9.24
CA ALA A 69 -8.43 9.69 -9.85
C ALA A 69 -7.90 10.79 -8.90
N ASP A 70 -8.72 11.28 -7.95
CA ASP A 70 -8.36 12.34 -7.00
C ASP A 70 -7.74 11.81 -5.68
N ALA A 71 -7.77 10.49 -5.47
CA ALA A 71 -7.19 9.87 -4.30
C ALA A 71 -5.67 9.70 -4.48
N ALA A 72 -4.92 9.86 -3.38
CA ALA A 72 -3.53 9.45 -3.37
C ALA A 72 -3.46 7.92 -3.24
N HIS A 73 -2.51 7.31 -3.94
CA HIS A 73 -2.24 5.88 -3.84
C HIS A 73 -0.93 5.64 -3.09
N GLY A 74 -1.02 4.93 -1.97
CA GLY A 74 0.11 4.45 -1.18
C GLY A 74 0.29 2.94 -1.33
N LEU A 75 1.52 2.47 -1.18
CA LEU A 75 1.84 1.05 -1.09
C LEU A 75 1.80 0.61 0.37
N CYS A 76 1.16 -0.53 0.61
CA CYS A 76 1.11 -1.16 1.91
C CYS A 76 2.49 -1.66 2.30
N ALA A 77 3.05 -1.09 3.37
CA ALA A 77 4.37 -1.44 3.88
C ALA A 77 4.47 -2.94 4.24
N TYR A 78 3.40 -3.52 4.79
CA TYR A 78 3.34 -4.95 5.12
C TYR A 78 3.48 -5.83 3.87
N HIS A 79 2.66 -5.59 2.84
CA HIS A 79 2.73 -6.34 1.59
C HIS A 79 4.05 -6.09 0.85
N LEU A 80 4.55 -4.86 0.89
CA LEU A 80 5.84 -4.52 0.30
C LEU A 80 6.98 -5.32 0.96
N LEU A 81 7.01 -5.39 2.30
CA LEU A 81 7.98 -6.20 3.04
C LEU A 81 7.87 -7.69 2.68
N ASN A 82 6.66 -8.25 2.64
CA ASN A 82 6.46 -9.65 2.29
C ASN A 82 6.91 -9.96 0.85
N ASN A 83 6.61 -9.09 -0.10
CA ASN A 83 7.07 -9.22 -1.48
C ASN A 83 8.61 -9.21 -1.58
N LEU A 84 9.28 -8.38 -0.78
CA LEU A 84 10.75 -8.35 -0.69
C LEU A 84 11.32 -9.62 -0.07
N LYS A 85 10.72 -10.10 1.02
CA LYS A 85 11.11 -11.37 1.67
C LYS A 85 11.03 -12.54 0.70
N SER A 86 9.92 -12.66 -0.03
CA SER A 86 9.71 -13.72 -1.02
C SER A 86 10.70 -13.64 -2.18
N ALA A 87 10.94 -12.44 -2.72
CA ALA A 87 11.83 -12.26 -3.87
C ALA A 87 13.32 -12.44 -3.54
N LEU A 88 13.74 -12.10 -2.32
CA LEU A 88 15.16 -12.03 -1.94
C LEU A 88 15.57 -13.10 -0.94
N LYS A 89 14.65 -14.01 -0.53
CA LYS A 89 14.82 -14.91 0.62
C LYS A 89 15.36 -14.17 1.85
N PHE A 90 14.88 -12.95 2.00
CA PHE A 90 15.45 -11.98 2.91
C PHE A 90 14.85 -12.15 4.30
N THR A 91 15.71 -12.21 5.32
CA THR A 91 15.30 -12.38 6.72
C THR A 91 16.06 -11.37 7.60
N GLY A 92 15.46 -10.98 8.73
CA GLY A 92 16.17 -10.27 9.79
C GLY A 92 16.18 -8.73 9.73
N HIS A 93 15.53 -8.08 8.75
CA HIS A 93 15.44 -6.61 8.72
C HIS A 93 14.01 -6.07 8.85
N ASP A 94 13.08 -6.88 9.34
CA ASP A 94 11.67 -6.50 9.52
C ASP A 94 11.54 -5.23 10.35
N VAL A 95 12.28 -5.17 11.47
CA VAL A 95 12.31 -4.03 12.38
C VAL A 95 12.90 -2.79 11.70
N LEU A 96 13.98 -2.96 10.93
CA LEU A 96 14.59 -1.84 10.19
C LEU A 96 13.66 -1.31 9.11
N PHE A 97 12.95 -2.19 8.40
CA PHE A 97 11.98 -1.81 7.39
C PHE A 97 10.77 -1.10 8.02
N ASP A 98 10.25 -1.62 9.13
CA ASP A 98 9.15 -0.97 9.86
C ASP A 98 9.54 0.43 10.35
N ASN A 99 10.69 0.54 11.03
CA ASN A 99 11.24 1.82 11.49
C ASN A 99 11.44 2.80 10.33
N CYS A 100 11.95 2.31 9.20
CA CYS A 100 12.11 3.11 8.00
C CYS A 100 10.77 3.59 7.44
N SER A 101 9.80 2.69 7.28
CA SER A 101 8.48 3.02 6.73
C SER A 101 7.70 4.02 7.61
N ARG A 102 7.90 3.96 8.93
CA ARG A 102 7.19 4.77 9.94
C ARG A 102 7.96 6.02 10.36
N ALA A 103 9.19 6.22 9.89
CA ALA A 103 10.03 7.37 10.21
C ALA A 103 9.31 8.69 9.92
N TYR A 104 9.35 9.61 10.89
CA TYR A 104 8.73 10.94 10.75
C TYR A 104 9.61 11.93 10.00
N THR A 105 10.93 11.77 10.11
CA THR A 105 11.91 12.67 9.47
C THR A 105 12.66 11.95 8.36
N LYS A 106 13.10 12.72 7.35
CA LYS A 106 13.99 12.18 6.30
C LYS A 106 15.32 11.70 6.89
N SER A 107 15.82 12.36 7.93
CA SER A 107 17.06 11.97 8.62
C SER A 107 16.97 10.58 9.24
N ASP A 108 15.88 10.29 9.97
CA ASP A 108 15.65 8.96 10.58
C ASP A 108 15.45 7.91 9.49
N PHE A 109 14.68 8.23 8.45
CA PHE A 109 14.51 7.35 7.29
C PHE A 109 15.84 6.97 6.66
N GLU A 110 16.72 7.95 6.36
CA GLU A 110 18.03 7.68 5.75
C GLU A 110 18.97 6.94 6.71
N PHE A 111 18.82 7.11 8.02
CA PHE A 111 19.53 6.31 9.02
C PHE A 111 19.15 4.82 8.95
N TYR A 112 17.87 4.50 8.87
CA TYR A 112 17.42 3.10 8.74
C TYR A 112 17.68 2.53 7.34
N MET A 113 17.51 3.31 6.26
CA MET A 113 17.77 2.85 4.89
C MET A 113 19.24 2.46 4.66
N ARG A 114 20.19 3.19 5.26
CA ARG A 114 21.62 2.85 5.19
C ARG A 114 21.97 1.51 5.84
N GLN A 115 21.11 0.98 6.71
CA GLN A 115 21.31 -0.33 7.33
C GLN A 115 20.67 -1.47 6.49
N MET A 116 19.96 -1.13 5.40
CA MET A 116 19.30 -2.07 4.49
C MET A 116 19.86 -1.98 3.06
N GLU A 117 21.17 -1.76 2.91
CA GLU A 117 21.83 -1.57 1.59
C GLU A 117 21.55 -2.70 0.59
N SER A 118 21.37 -3.95 1.06
CA SER A 118 21.04 -5.10 0.21
C SER A 118 19.69 -4.99 -0.51
N ILE A 119 18.77 -4.15 -0.03
CA ILE A 119 17.43 -3.95 -0.64
C ILE A 119 17.22 -2.53 -1.15
N LYS A 120 18.01 -1.57 -0.68
CA LYS A 120 17.88 -0.14 -0.98
C LYS A 120 17.63 0.15 -2.47
N LEU A 121 18.35 -0.53 -3.37
CA LEU A 121 18.19 -0.35 -4.82
C LEU A 121 16.83 -0.82 -5.35
N ARG A 122 16.25 -1.88 -4.79
CA ARG A 122 14.97 -2.43 -5.25
C ARG A 122 13.80 -1.61 -4.73
N ILE A 123 13.80 -1.25 -3.45
CA ILE A 123 12.74 -0.42 -2.85
C ILE A 123 12.73 1.01 -3.44
N ARG A 124 13.88 1.52 -3.89
CA ARG A 124 13.95 2.83 -4.58
C ARG A 124 13.04 2.90 -5.80
N GLN A 125 12.83 1.79 -6.50
CA GLN A 125 11.99 1.75 -7.70
C GLN A 125 10.50 1.92 -7.38
N ASP A 126 10.09 1.64 -6.15
CA ASP A 126 8.69 1.71 -5.72
C ASP A 126 8.27 3.14 -5.30
N GLY A 127 9.21 4.09 -5.25
CA GLY A 127 8.98 5.49 -4.87
C GLY A 127 8.75 5.67 -3.36
N TYR A 128 9.66 6.35 -2.67
CA TYR A 128 9.60 6.50 -1.20
C TYR A 128 8.30 7.20 -0.75
N GLU A 129 7.82 8.16 -1.54
CA GLU A 129 6.55 8.86 -1.29
C GLU A 129 5.35 7.92 -1.15
N LYS A 130 5.39 6.74 -1.80
CA LYS A 130 4.30 5.79 -1.79
C LYS A 130 4.24 4.93 -0.52
N TRP A 131 5.34 4.71 0.19
CA TRP A 131 5.37 3.79 1.34
C TRP A 131 6.10 4.31 2.60
N ALA A 132 7.04 5.25 2.46
CA ALA A 132 7.82 5.81 3.57
C ALA A 132 7.27 7.13 4.11
N ARG A 133 6.84 7.17 5.38
CA ARG A 133 6.04 8.28 5.95
C ARG A 133 6.73 9.63 5.80
N ALA A 134 8.03 9.68 6.03
CA ALA A 134 8.88 10.87 5.86
C ALA A 134 8.83 11.52 4.46
N TYR A 135 8.37 10.79 3.44
CA TYR A 135 8.27 11.26 2.06
C TYR A 135 6.81 11.39 1.57
N SER A 136 5.82 11.04 2.39
CA SER A 136 4.42 11.12 1.98
C SER A 136 3.93 12.56 1.92
N THR A 137 3.17 12.89 0.88
CA THR A 137 2.55 14.21 0.71
C THR A 137 1.21 14.34 1.44
N ARG A 138 0.66 13.22 1.94
CA ARG A 138 -0.59 13.18 2.72
C ARG A 138 -0.37 12.44 4.03
N LYS A 139 -1.16 12.80 5.06
CA LYS A 139 -1.20 12.01 6.29
C LYS A 139 -1.80 10.63 5.99
N ARG A 140 -1.12 9.60 6.47
CA ARG A 140 -1.50 8.19 6.32
C ARG A 140 -1.14 7.38 7.55
#